data_AF-A0A9E3SR58-F1
#
_entry.id   AF-A0A9E3SR58-F1
#
_cell.length_a   1.000
_cell.length_b   1.000
_cell.length_c   1.000
_cell.angle_alpha   90.00
_cell.angle_beta   90.00
_cell.angle_gamma   90.00
#
_symmetry.space_group_name_H-M   'P 1'
#
loop_
_entity.id
_entity.type
_entity.pdbx_description
1 polymer ?
#
loop_
_entity_poly.entity_id
_entity_poly.type
_entity_poly.pdbx_seq_one_letter_code
_entity_poly.pdbx_strand_id
1 'polypeptide(L)'
;MDKPPSSNDPEWLRHIEELANAQLGTGSSCEQVHPIVARWFEQLMDSDPPESRDSVAQAISCLATEVMFSSPEQLIDPLLDQVEEDDVALWVEQILLVGRAFE
;
A
#
# COMPACT_ATOMS: atom_id res chain seq x y z
N MET A 1 -14.88 -3.45 27.84
CA MET A 1 -14.67 -2.94 29.21
C MET A 1 -14.25 -1.49 29.05
N ASP A 2 -15.17 -0.55 29.30
CA ASP A 2 -14.86 0.88 29.22
C ASP A 2 -13.86 1.25 30.31
N LYS A 3 -12.70 1.75 29.88
CA LYS A 3 -11.69 2.32 30.77
C LYS A 3 -12.23 3.66 31.27
N PRO A 4 -12.21 3.96 32.58
CA PRO A 4 -12.65 5.25 33.07
C PRO A 4 -11.77 6.36 32.47
N PRO A 5 -12.33 7.51 32.09
CA PRO A 5 -11.60 8.58 31.44
C PRO A 5 -10.47 9.06 32.36
N SER A 6 -9.24 9.04 31.85
CA SER A 6 -8.11 9.61 32.57
C SER A 6 -8.09 11.12 32.35
N SER A 7 -7.66 11.89 33.37
CA SER A 7 -7.52 13.36 33.29
C SER A 7 -6.58 13.83 32.17
N ASN A 8 -5.86 12.92 31.51
CA ASN A 8 -4.90 13.21 30.46
C ASN A 8 -5.41 12.88 29.05
N ASP A 9 -6.63 12.36 28.89
CA ASP A 9 -7.17 12.09 27.56
C ASP A 9 -7.87 13.33 27.01
N PRO A 10 -7.38 13.92 25.90
CA PRO A 10 -8.00 15.09 25.30
C PRO A 10 -9.41 14.79 24.79
N GLU A 11 -10.36 15.71 24.96
CA GLU A 11 -11.76 15.51 24.48
C GLU A 11 -11.85 15.21 22.98
N TRP A 12 -10.95 15.74 22.16
CA TRP A 12 -10.93 15.48 20.72
C TRP A 12 -10.62 14.02 20.39
N LEU A 13 -9.79 13.35 21.20
CA LEU A 13 -9.46 11.93 21.06
C LEU A 13 -10.69 11.07 21.37
N ARG A 14 -11.44 11.44 22.42
CA ARG A 14 -12.72 10.78 22.74
C ARG A 14 -13.73 10.97 21.63
N HIS A 15 -13.82 12.17 21.05
CA HIS A 15 -14.72 12.42 19.93
C HIS A 15 -14.37 11.58 18.70
N ILE A 16 -13.08 11.41 18.40
CA ILE A 16 -12.62 10.53 17.32
C ILE A 16 -12.94 9.07 17.62
N GLU A 17 -12.71 8.61 18.85
CA GLU A 17 -13.03 7.24 19.27
C GLU A 17 -14.54 6.96 19.23
N GLU A 18 -15.37 7.88 19.71
CA GLU A 18 -16.84 7.80 19.62
C GLU A 18 -17.31 7.75 18.17
N LEU A 19 -16.74 8.61 17.31
CA LEU A 19 -17.09 8.68 15.89
C LEU A 19 -16.62 7.43 15.14
N ALA A 20 -15.43 6.92 15.48
CA ALA A 20 -14.93 5.64 14.98
C ALA A 20 -15.85 4.50 15.43
N ASN A 21 -16.14 4.35 16.72
CA ASN A 21 -17.01 3.29 17.24
C ASN A 21 -18.46 3.37 16.71
N ALA A 22 -18.93 4.55 16.31
CA ALA A 22 -20.25 4.73 15.70
C ALA A 22 -20.28 4.38 14.20
N GLN A 23 -19.17 4.60 13.48
CA GLN A 23 -19.09 4.41 12.02
C GLN A 23 -18.48 3.06 11.63
N LEU A 24 -17.58 2.54 12.46
CA LEU A 24 -16.88 1.28 12.29
C LEU A 24 -17.68 0.17 12.97
N GLY A 25 -17.86 -0.97 12.30
CA GLY A 25 -18.61 -2.12 12.81
C GLY A 25 -17.89 -2.82 13.97
N THR A 26 -18.42 -3.96 14.41
CA THR A 26 -17.74 -4.80 15.41
C THR A 26 -16.54 -5.53 14.78
N GLY A 27 -15.35 -5.33 15.33
CA GLY A 27 -14.11 -6.00 14.89
C GLY A 27 -12.88 -5.11 15.04
N SER A 28 -11.69 -5.69 14.96
CA SER A 28 -10.43 -4.94 14.93
C SER A 28 -10.36 -4.02 13.71
N SER A 29 -9.64 -2.89 13.81
CA SER A 29 -9.44 -1.99 12.67
C SER A 29 -8.89 -2.72 11.43
N CYS A 30 -8.09 -3.77 11.65
CA CYS A 30 -7.59 -4.63 10.58
C CYS A 30 -8.71 -5.40 9.87
N GLU A 31 -9.64 -6.03 10.62
CA GLU A 31 -10.79 -6.76 10.05
C GLU A 31 -11.73 -5.85 9.25
N GLN A 32 -11.77 -4.56 9.58
CA GLN A 32 -12.63 -3.59 8.91
C GLN A 32 -11.99 -2.96 7.68
N VAL A 33 -10.68 -2.66 7.73
CA VAL A 33 -9.94 -2.03 6.63
C VAL A 33 -9.52 -3.07 5.59
N HIS A 34 -9.18 -4.29 6.00
CA HIS A 34 -8.66 -5.33 5.11
C HIS A 34 -9.57 -5.63 3.90
N PRO A 35 -10.91 -5.83 4.05
CA PRO A 35 -11.79 -6.07 2.91
C PRO A 35 -11.86 -4.90 1.93
N ILE A 36 -11.73 -3.66 2.44
CA ILE A 36 -11.78 -2.44 1.61
C ILE A 36 -10.52 -2.35 0.76
N VAL A 37 -9.35 -2.54 1.38
CA VAL A 37 -8.05 -2.52 0.69
C VAL A 37 -7.92 -3.69 -0.29
N ALA A 38 -8.35 -4.89 0.11
CA ALA A 38 -8.36 -6.06 -0.77
C ALA A 38 -9.21 -5.82 -2.02
N ARG A 39 -10.43 -5.27 -1.86
CA ARG A 39 -11.28 -4.91 -3.01
C ARG A 39 -10.64 -3.88 -3.92
N TRP A 40 -9.97 -2.86 -3.37
CA TRP A 40 -9.26 -1.87 -4.20
C TRP A 40 -8.10 -2.50 -4.96
N PHE A 41 -7.34 -3.38 -4.30
CA PHE A 41 -6.27 -4.14 -4.95
C PHE A 41 -6.81 -5.02 -6.07
N GLU A 42 -7.87 -5.79 -5.82
CA GLU A 42 -8.53 -6.62 -6.85
C GLU A 42 -9.01 -5.78 -8.04
N GLN A 43 -9.65 -4.63 -7.79
CA GLN A 43 -10.11 -3.74 -8.85
C GLN A 43 -8.96 -3.15 -9.67
N LEU A 44 -7.85 -2.81 -9.02
CA LEU A 44 -6.66 -2.29 -9.67
C LEU A 44 -6.01 -3.37 -10.56
N MET A 45 -5.96 -4.60 -10.07
CA MET A 45 -5.39 -5.75 -10.77
C MET A 45 -6.28 -6.28 -11.90
N ASP A 46 -7.59 -6.02 -11.87
CA ASP A 46 -8.55 -6.44 -12.90
C ASP A 46 -8.58 -5.49 -14.12
N SER A 47 -7.93 -4.34 -14.03
CA SER A 47 -7.80 -3.38 -15.13
C SER A 47 -6.42 -3.45 -15.78
N ASP A 48 -6.38 -3.40 -17.11
CA ASP A 48 -5.13 -3.15 -17.81
C ASP A 48 -4.54 -1.80 -17.36
N PRO A 49 -3.23 -1.72 -17.08
CA PRO A 49 -2.60 -0.45 -16.75
C PRO A 49 -2.84 0.56 -17.88
N PRO A 50 -3.06 1.85 -17.56
CA PRO A 50 -3.32 2.86 -18.57
C PRO A 50 -2.15 2.94 -19.55
N GLU A 51 -2.48 3.05 -20.85
CA GLU A 51 -1.46 3.16 -21.90
C GLU A 51 -0.48 4.29 -21.58
N SER A 52 0.77 3.89 -21.35
CA SER A 52 1.86 4.83 -21.15
C SER A 52 2.55 5.06 -22.49
N ARG A 53 2.92 6.32 -22.76
CA ARG A 53 3.80 6.65 -23.89
C ARG A 53 5.09 5.84 -23.75
N ASP A 54 5.65 5.34 -24.86
CA ASP A 54 6.88 4.52 -24.86
C ASP A 54 8.02 5.12 -24.03
N SER A 55 8.20 6.44 -24.10
CA SER A 55 9.21 7.16 -23.31
C SER A 55 9.00 7.05 -21.80
N VAL A 56 7.74 6.96 -21.35
CA VAL A 56 7.39 6.80 -19.94
C VAL A 56 7.59 5.35 -19.51
N ALA A 57 7.17 4.38 -20.32
CA ALA A 57 7.42 2.97 -20.04
C ALA A 57 8.92 2.69 -19.90
N GLN A 58 9.73 3.21 -20.83
CA GLN A 58 11.18 3.09 -20.76
C GLN A 58 11.78 3.76 -19.52
N ALA A 59 11.33 4.97 -19.18
CA ALA A 59 11.81 5.68 -18.00
C ALA A 59 11.48 4.93 -16.70
N ILE A 60 10.28 4.34 -16.59
CA ILE A 60 9.87 3.56 -15.42
C ILE A 60 10.68 2.26 -15.34
N SER A 61 10.89 1.56 -16.46
CA SER A 61 11.73 0.35 -16.47
C SER A 61 13.17 0.63 -16.04
N CYS A 62 13.76 1.75 -16.49
CA CYS A 62 15.07 2.20 -16.01
C CYS A 62 15.05 2.52 -14.51
N LEU A 63 14.03 3.24 -14.04
CA LEU A 63 13.90 3.58 -12.63
C LEU A 63 13.69 2.35 -11.75
N ALA A 64 12.91 1.37 -12.20
CA ALA A 64 12.68 0.12 -11.47
C ALA A 64 13.99 -0.64 -11.25
N THR A 65 14.82 -0.69 -12.30
CA THR A 65 16.17 -1.26 -12.23
C THR A 65 17.03 -0.48 -11.23
N GLU A 66 17.05 0.86 -11.29
CA GLU A 66 17.79 1.69 -10.34
C GLU A 66 17.32 1.49 -8.89
N VAL A 67 16.01 1.42 -8.66
CA VAL A 67 15.42 1.17 -7.34
C VAL A 67 15.85 -0.20 -6.82
N MET A 68 15.80 -1.25 -7.64
CA MET A 68 16.23 -2.59 -7.25
C MET A 68 17.71 -2.61 -6.83
N PHE A 69 18.60 -2.01 -7.63
CA PHE A 69 20.04 -2.01 -7.34
C PHE A 69 20.50 -0.98 -6.29
N SER A 70 19.66 0.01 -5.97
CA SER A 70 19.95 1.00 -4.92
C SER A 70 19.23 0.70 -3.60
N SER A 71 18.33 -0.28 -3.59
CA SER A 71 17.62 -0.69 -2.39
C SER A 71 18.54 -1.45 -1.44
N PRO A 72 18.36 -1.27 -0.12
CA PRO A 72 19.07 -2.05 0.88
C PRO A 72 18.90 -3.57 0.66
N GLU A 73 20.00 -4.34 0.74
CA GLU A 73 20.04 -5.80 0.59
C GLU A 73 18.97 -6.51 1.45
N GLN A 74 18.80 -6.08 2.69
CA GLN A 74 17.78 -6.56 3.63
C GLN A 74 16.32 -6.44 3.15
N LEU A 75 16.04 -5.64 2.11
CA LEU A 75 14.73 -5.51 1.48
C LEU A 75 14.61 -6.29 0.17
N ILE A 76 15.69 -6.39 -0.61
CA ILE A 76 15.69 -7.03 -1.93
C ILE A 76 16.02 -8.52 -1.87
N ASP A 77 16.98 -8.93 -1.05
CA ASP A 77 17.41 -10.33 -0.94
C ASP A 77 16.23 -11.27 -0.60
N PRO A 78 15.31 -10.93 0.33
CA PRO A 78 14.16 -11.80 0.61
C PRO A 78 13.19 -11.94 -0.57
N LEU A 79 13.15 -10.97 -1.49
CA LEU A 79 12.33 -11.03 -2.70
C LEU A 79 13.00 -11.92 -3.76
N LEU A 80 14.31 -11.73 -3.98
CA LEU A 80 15.12 -12.55 -4.89
C LEU A 80 15.23 -14.02 -4.44
N ASP A 81 15.09 -14.30 -3.15
CA ASP A 81 15.00 -15.66 -2.62
C ASP A 81 13.70 -16.40 -3.02
N GLN A 82 12.68 -15.68 -3.50
CA GLN A 82 11.36 -16.23 -3.83
C GLN A 82 11.04 -16.21 -5.33
N VAL A 83 11.58 -15.24 -6.07
CA VAL A 83 11.31 -15.04 -7.51
C VAL A 83 12.56 -14.57 -8.25
N GLU A 84 12.57 -14.70 -9.57
CA GLU A 84 13.70 -14.28 -10.40
C GLU A 84 13.89 -12.76 -10.40
N GLU A 85 15.10 -12.29 -10.68
CA GLU A 85 15.45 -10.86 -10.70
C GLU A 85 14.54 -10.04 -11.64
N ASP A 86 14.28 -10.58 -12.85
CA ASP A 86 13.42 -9.94 -13.84
C ASP A 86 11.98 -9.77 -13.32
N ASP A 87 11.48 -10.71 -12.52
CA ASP A 87 10.14 -10.64 -11.92
C ASP A 87 10.08 -9.59 -10.80
N VAL A 88 11.16 -9.45 -10.01
CA VAL A 88 11.26 -8.37 -8.99
C VAL A 88 11.30 -7.01 -9.67
N ALA A 89 12.09 -6.86 -10.73
CA ALA A 89 12.17 -5.62 -11.50
C ALA A 89 10.80 -5.25 -12.09
N LEU A 90 10.08 -6.23 -12.66
CA LEU A 90 8.73 -6.04 -13.16
C LEU A 90 7.75 -5.65 -12.06
N TRP A 91 7.84 -6.27 -10.88
CA TRP A 91 6.99 -5.92 -9.74
C TRP A 91 7.23 -4.47 -9.25
N VAL A 92 8.49 -4.04 -9.18
CA VAL A 92 8.84 -2.65 -8.87
C VAL A 92 8.28 -1.70 -9.94
N GLU A 93 8.36 -2.06 -11.22
CA GLU A 93 7.76 -1.30 -12.32
C GLU A 93 6.26 -1.12 -12.13
N GLN A 94 5.54 -2.19 -11.76
CA GLN A 94 4.10 -2.13 -11.47
C GLN A 94 3.79 -1.22 -10.28
N ILE A 95 4.57 -1.28 -9.20
CA ILE A 95 4.40 -0.38 -8.05
C ILE A 95 4.55 1.10 -8.47
N LEU A 96 5.57 1.40 -9.28
CA LEU A 96 5.82 2.76 -9.76
C LEU A 96 4.68 3.26 -10.67
N LEU A 97 4.14 2.38 -11.53
CA LEU A 97 2.97 2.68 -12.37
C LEU A 97 1.71 2.97 -11.53
N VAL A 98 1.47 2.17 -10.49
CA VAL A 98 0.36 2.37 -9.56
C VAL A 98 0.54 3.69 -8.80
N GLY A 99 1.73 3.97 -8.27
CA GLY A 99 2.02 5.23 -7.57
C GLY A 99 1.73 6.46 -8.43
N ARG A 100 2.10 6.41 -9.71
CA ARG A 100 1.80 7.47 -10.69
C ARG A 100 0.30 7.68 -10.92
N ALA A 101 -0.53 6.63 -10.80
CA ALA A 101 -1.97 6.76 -10.99
C ALA A 101 -2.67 7.55 -9.87
N PHE A 102 -1.96 7.80 -8.74
CA PHE A 102 -2.46 8.57 -7.59
C PHE A 102 -1.92 10.01 -7.51
N GLU A 103 -1.12 10.46 -8.49
CA GLU A 103 -0.72 11.87 -8.69
C GLU A 103 -1.69 12.62 -9.63
#